data_AF-A0A521Q9T3-F1
#
_entry.id   AF-A0A521Q9T3-F1
#
_cell.length_a   1.000
_cell.length_b   1.000
_cell.length_c   1.000
_cell.angle_alpha   90.00
_cell.angle_beta   90.00
_cell.angle_gamma   90.00
#
_symmetry.space_group_name_H-M   'P 1'
#
loop_
_entity.id
_entity.type
_entity.pdbx_description
1 polymer ?
#
loop_
_entity_poly.entity_id
_entity_poly.type
_entity_poly.pdbx_seq_one_letter_code
_entity_poly.pdbx_strand_id
1 'polypeptide(L)'
;MDAQIAAALDSQLVAEQPANAPVRVLLSFRDQTGAYCRAFAGRAQSGIACRDASGWKLRTSGSASDRSASEYRQAGSETEIMQAAQEISAGSALDAQEERAARDREWMN
;
A
#
# COMPACT_ATOMS: atom_id res chain seq x y z
N MET A 1 -0.28 -2.53 13.00
CA MET A 1 -0.34 -3.10 11.63
C MET A 1 -0.10 -4.60 11.76
N ASP A 2 -0.74 -5.42 10.93
CA ASP A 2 -0.40 -6.84 10.82
C ASP A 2 1.06 -7.02 10.36
N ALA A 3 1.75 -8.03 10.90
CA ALA A 3 3.18 -8.22 10.65
C ALA A 3 3.49 -8.63 9.20
N GLN A 4 2.62 -9.43 8.56
CA GLN A 4 2.79 -9.82 7.15
C GLN A 4 2.58 -8.62 6.23
N ILE A 5 1.57 -7.79 6.53
CA ILE A 5 1.36 -6.54 5.78
C ILE A 5 2.57 -5.62 5.93
N ALA A 6 3.04 -5.38 7.17
CA ALA A 6 4.21 -4.53 7.39
C ALA A 6 5.44 -5.02 6.61
N ALA A 7 5.75 -6.32 6.66
CA ALA A 7 6.89 -6.90 5.94
C ALA A 7 6.75 -6.76 4.40
N ALA A 8 5.55 -6.91 3.86
CA ALA A 8 5.29 -6.68 2.45
C ALA A 8 5.51 -5.21 2.06
N LEU A 9 5.02 -4.28 2.90
CA LEU A 9 5.21 -2.85 2.71
C LEU A 9 6.68 -2.41 2.89
N ASP A 10 7.49 -3.15 3.63
CA ASP A 10 8.92 -2.86 3.76
C ASP A 10 9.74 -3.31 2.55
N SER A 11 9.41 -4.46 1.94
CA SER A 11 10.34 -5.14 1.03
C SER A 11 9.86 -5.29 -0.41
N GLN A 12 8.56 -5.44 -0.63
CA GLN A 12 8.02 -5.67 -1.96
C GLN A 12 8.11 -4.39 -2.79
N LEU A 13 8.35 -4.54 -4.08
CA LEU A 13 8.25 -3.47 -5.07
C LEU A 13 7.03 -3.76 -5.95
N VAL A 14 6.28 -2.72 -6.29
CA VAL A 14 5.04 -2.83 -7.09
C VAL A 14 5.33 -3.57 -8.40
N ALA A 15 6.47 -3.28 -9.03
CA ALA A 15 6.86 -3.85 -10.31
C ALA A 15 7.46 -5.27 -10.25
N GLU A 16 7.85 -5.78 -9.08
CA GLU A 16 8.61 -7.03 -8.94
C GLU A 16 7.87 -8.12 -8.13
N GLN A 17 6.75 -7.77 -7.52
CA GLN A 17 5.99 -8.71 -6.70
C GLN A 17 5.29 -9.80 -7.54
N PRO A 18 5.13 -11.02 -6.99
CA PRO A 18 4.36 -12.06 -7.66
C PRO A 18 2.87 -11.70 -7.73
N ALA A 19 2.21 -12.06 -8.83
CA ALA A 19 0.79 -11.74 -9.06
C ALA A 19 -0.14 -12.32 -7.98
N ASN A 20 0.27 -13.42 -7.35
CA ASN A 20 -0.44 -14.12 -6.29
C ASN A 20 0.14 -13.87 -4.87
N ALA A 21 0.89 -12.77 -4.68
CA ALA A 21 1.39 -12.42 -3.35
C ALA A 21 0.22 -12.33 -2.33
N PRO A 22 0.36 -12.87 -1.10
CA PRO A 22 -0.67 -12.78 -0.07
C PRO A 22 -1.10 -11.35 0.27
N VAL A 23 -0.15 -10.42 0.15
CA VAL A 23 -0.32 -8.97 0.22
C VAL A 23 0.33 -8.39 -1.03
N ARG A 24 -0.44 -7.65 -1.83
CA ARG A 24 0.05 -6.94 -3.02
C ARG A 24 0.14 -5.46 -2.71
N VAL A 25 1.24 -4.83 -3.06
CA VAL A 25 1.36 -3.37 -3.07
C VAL A 25 0.83 -2.86 -4.40
N LEU A 26 -0.19 -2.02 -4.39
CA LEU A 26 -0.83 -1.49 -5.60
C LEU A 26 -0.13 -0.23 -6.08
N LEU A 27 0.34 0.60 -5.13
CA LEU A 27 0.91 1.91 -5.40
C LEU A 27 1.83 2.34 -4.27
N SER A 28 2.92 3.05 -4.60
CA SER A 28 3.77 3.77 -3.66
C SER A 28 3.80 5.25 -4.03
N PHE A 29 3.69 6.14 -3.06
CA PHE A 29 3.63 7.59 -3.28
C PHE A 29 4.06 8.34 -2.02
N ARG A 30 4.20 9.67 -2.12
CA ARG A 30 4.43 10.56 -0.97
C ARG A 30 3.15 11.33 -0.65
N ASP A 31 2.84 11.51 0.63
CA ASP A 31 1.76 12.40 1.03
C ASP A 31 2.21 13.88 1.07
N GLN A 32 1.27 14.77 1.40
CA GLN A 32 1.50 16.21 1.55
C GLN A 32 2.57 16.60 2.59
N THR A 33 2.91 15.69 3.51
CA THR A 33 3.98 15.88 4.52
C THR A 33 5.33 15.32 4.06
N GLY A 34 5.36 14.68 2.88
CA GLY A 34 6.50 13.99 2.32
C GLY A 34 6.66 12.55 2.80
N ALA A 35 5.80 12.05 3.70
CA ALA A 35 5.88 10.68 4.19
C ALA A 35 5.54 9.69 3.09
N TYR A 36 6.28 8.57 3.02
CA TYR A 36 5.96 7.51 2.08
C TYR A 36 4.67 6.80 2.49
N CYS A 37 3.74 6.68 1.55
CA CYS A 37 2.50 5.95 1.70
C CYS A 37 2.41 4.86 0.63
N ARG A 38 1.81 3.73 1.01
CA ARG A 38 1.65 2.56 0.15
C ARG A 38 0.22 2.06 0.22
N ALA A 39 -0.42 1.96 -0.94
CA ALA A 39 -1.70 1.29 -1.12
C ALA A 39 -1.46 -0.21 -1.26
N PHE A 40 -2.23 -1.04 -0.55
CA PHE A 40 -2.08 -2.48 -0.58
C PHE A 40 -3.42 -3.20 -0.57
N ALA A 41 -3.42 -4.41 -1.15
CA ALA A 41 -4.52 -5.35 -1.09
C ALA A 41 -4.06 -6.67 -0.47
N GLY A 42 -4.77 -7.14 0.55
CA GLY A 42 -4.54 -8.42 1.20
C GLY A 42 -5.84 -9.18 1.39
N ARG A 43 -5.73 -10.48 1.69
CA ARG A 43 -6.94 -11.31 1.93
C ARG A 43 -7.72 -10.88 3.16
N ALA A 44 -7.04 -10.48 4.23
CA ALA A 44 -7.65 -10.11 5.50
C ALA A 44 -7.90 -8.59 5.62
N GLN A 45 -7.09 -7.78 4.94
CA GLN A 45 -7.15 -6.32 5.03
C GLN A 45 -6.55 -5.72 3.76
N SER A 46 -7.18 -4.66 3.27
CA SER A 46 -6.67 -3.80 2.20
C SER A 46 -6.74 -2.36 2.68
N GLY A 47 -5.87 -1.49 2.19
CA GLY A 47 -5.86 -0.09 2.62
C GLY A 47 -4.65 0.70 2.17
N ILE A 48 -4.47 1.85 2.82
CA ILE A 48 -3.31 2.73 2.66
C ILE A 48 -2.59 2.81 3.99
N ALA A 49 -1.28 2.57 3.97
CA ALA A 49 -0.42 2.75 5.13
C ALA A 49 0.67 3.77 4.82
N CYS A 50 0.96 4.65 5.78
CA CYS A 50 2.05 5.63 5.66
C CYS A 50 3.13 5.31 6.68
N ARG A 51 4.39 5.55 6.28
CA ARG A 51 5.58 5.33 7.09
C ARG A 51 5.76 6.47 8.09
N ASP A 52 5.97 6.14 9.34
CA ASP A 52 6.44 7.04 10.37
C ASP A 52 7.69 6.49 11.08
N ALA A 53 8.19 7.21 12.09
CA ALA A 53 9.36 6.82 12.86
C ALA A 53 9.21 5.48 13.61
N SER A 54 7.98 5.00 13.82
CA SER A 54 7.65 3.73 14.46
C SER A 54 7.23 2.63 13.47
N GLY A 55 7.32 2.88 12.16
CA GLY A 55 7.00 1.93 11.09
C GLY A 55 5.73 2.28 10.31
N TRP A 56 5.09 1.25 9.73
CA TRP A 56 3.88 1.44 8.91
C TRP A 56 2.63 1.65 9.76
N LYS A 57 1.94 2.79 9.56
CA LYS A 57 0.64 3.10 10.18
C LYS A 57 -0.47 3.07 9.15
N LEU A 58 -1.55 2.37 9.48
CA LEU A 58 -2.75 2.33 8.65
C LEU A 58 -3.42 3.71 8.70
N ARG A 59 -3.62 4.33 7.52
CA ARG A 59 -4.31 5.62 7.36
C ARG A 59 -5.76 5.40 6.92
N THR A 60 -5.95 4.52 5.94
CA THR A 60 -7.26 4.18 5.38
C THR A 60 -7.39 2.66 5.32
N SER A 61 -8.52 2.11 5.74
CA SER A 61 -8.84 0.69 5.63
C SER A 61 -10.04 0.49 4.70
N GLY A 62 -9.95 -0.43 3.75
CA GLY A 62 -11.12 -1.02 3.11
C GLY A 62 -11.72 -2.10 4.02
N SER A 63 -13.02 -2.03 4.31
CA SER A 63 -13.68 -3.01 5.18
C SER A 63 -13.74 -4.40 4.53
N ALA A 64 -13.14 -5.41 5.18
CA ALA A 64 -13.29 -6.81 4.83
C ALA A 64 -14.48 -7.43 5.59
N SER A 65 -15.71 -7.21 5.11
CA SER A 65 -16.92 -7.82 5.73
C SER A 65 -17.42 -9.02 4.92
N ASP A 66 -17.37 -10.22 5.50
CA ASP A 66 -17.94 -11.52 5.07
C ASP A 66 -17.45 -12.20 3.77
N ARG A 67 -17.14 -13.51 3.93
CA ARG A 67 -16.26 -14.35 3.09
C ARG A 67 -16.82 -14.86 1.75
N SER A 68 -18.03 -14.49 1.32
CA SER A 68 -18.66 -15.13 0.14
C SER A 68 -18.61 -14.37 -1.19
N ALA A 69 -18.13 -13.11 -1.23
CA ALA A 69 -18.13 -12.28 -2.45
C ALA A 69 -16.76 -11.63 -2.75
N SER A 70 -15.68 -12.38 -2.56
CA SER A 70 -14.34 -11.81 -2.31
C SER A 70 -13.68 -11.14 -3.52
N GLU A 71 -13.69 -11.74 -4.72
CA GLU A 71 -12.91 -11.21 -5.86
C GLU A 71 -13.52 -9.93 -6.46
N TYR A 72 -14.83 -9.90 -6.70
CA TYR A 72 -15.50 -8.71 -7.25
C TYR A 72 -15.43 -7.51 -6.29
N ARG A 73 -15.57 -7.75 -4.97
CA ARG A 73 -15.38 -6.70 -3.98
C ARG A 73 -13.93 -6.31 -3.78
N GLN A 74 -12.97 -7.21 -3.99
CA GLN A 74 -11.55 -6.84 -4.01
C GLN A 74 -11.28 -5.81 -5.10
N ALA A 75 -11.74 -6.05 -6.33
CA ALA A 75 -11.64 -5.07 -7.42
C ALA A 75 -12.31 -3.72 -7.07
N GLY A 76 -13.48 -3.76 -6.43
CA GLY A 76 -14.15 -2.55 -5.91
C GLY A 76 -13.31 -1.80 -4.86
N SER A 77 -12.84 -2.51 -3.84
CA SER A 77 -12.02 -1.93 -2.77
C SER A 77 -10.66 -1.43 -3.27
N GLU A 78 -10.05 -2.10 -4.24
CA GLU A 78 -8.82 -1.62 -4.90
C GLU A 78 -9.09 -0.30 -5.63
N THR A 79 -10.25 -0.16 -6.29
CA THR A 79 -10.65 1.09 -6.93
C THR A 79 -10.80 2.22 -5.90
N GLU A 80 -11.51 1.97 -4.79
CA GLU A 80 -11.71 2.95 -3.70
C GLU A 80 -10.38 3.34 -3.04
N ILE A 81 -9.50 2.37 -2.79
CA ILE A 81 -8.15 2.59 -2.25
C ILE A 81 -7.30 3.42 -3.20
N MET A 82 -7.36 3.14 -4.51
CA MET A 82 -6.61 3.90 -5.51
C MET A 82 -7.11 5.34 -5.62
N GLN A 83 -8.43 5.58 -5.48
CA GLN A 83 -8.99 6.94 -5.43
C GLN A 83 -8.51 7.68 -4.17
N ALA A 84 -8.61 7.07 -2.99
CA ALA A 84 -8.11 7.65 -1.76
C ALA A 84 -6.60 7.93 -1.82
N ALA A 85 -5.81 7.07 -2.48
CA ALA A 85 -4.38 7.28 -2.66
C ALA A 85 -4.09 8.53 -3.49
N GLN A 86 -4.87 8.78 -4.55
CA GLN A 86 -4.74 9.98 -5.37
C GLN A 86 -5.06 11.24 -4.58
N GLU A 87 -6.07 11.21 -3.70
CA GLU A 87 -6.44 12.35 -2.84
C GLU A 87 -5.37 12.68 -1.79
N ILE A 88 -4.71 11.64 -1.25
CA ILE A 88 -3.67 11.80 -0.21
C ILE A 88 -2.32 12.22 -0.83
N SER A 89 -2.06 11.79 -2.06
CA SER A 89 -0.76 11.98 -2.70
C SER A 89 -0.41 13.45 -2.93
N ALA A 90 0.85 13.81 -2.68
CA ALA A 90 1.42 15.10 -3.04
C ALA A 90 1.79 15.22 -4.53
N GLY A 91 1.64 14.14 -5.30
CA GLY A 91 1.98 14.12 -6.71
C GLY A 91 1.70 12.77 -7.36
N SER A 92 2.44 12.48 -8.41
CA SER A 92 2.40 11.17 -9.06
C SER A 92 2.91 10.07 -8.12
N ALA A 93 2.50 8.83 -8.42
CA ALA A 93 3.09 7.66 -7.78
C ALA A 93 4.57 7.56 -8.12
N LEU A 94 5.33 6.93 -7.22
CA LEU A 94 6.74 6.62 -7.45
C LEU A 94 6.86 5.69 -8.66
N ASP A 95 7.81 6.00 -9.53
CA ASP A 95 8.23 5.06 -10.55
C ASP A 95 9.05 3.91 -9.94
N ALA A 96 9.40 2.91 -10.77
CA ALA A 96 10.10 1.72 -10.30
C ALA A 96 11.52 2.00 -9.77
N GLN A 97 12.19 3.05 -10.23
CA GLN A 97 13.50 3.46 -9.72
C GLN A 97 13.36 4.22 -8.41
N GLU A 98 12.41 5.16 -8.33
CA GLU A 98 12.12 5.92 -7.12
C GLU A 98 11.67 5.00 -5.97
N GLU A 99 10.84 4.01 -6.27
CA GLU A 99 10.38 3.02 -5.29
C GLU A 99 11.53 2.16 -4.75
N ARG A 100 12.44 1.70 -5.64
CA ARG A 100 13.65 0.98 -5.22
C ARG A 100 14.53 1.83 -4.32
N ALA A 101 14.78 3.07 -4.71
CA ALA A 101 15.58 3.99 -3.91
C ALA A 101 14.96 4.26 -2.53
N ALA A 102 13.62 4.38 -2.47
CA ALA A 102 12.90 4.53 -1.21
C ALA A 102 13.05 3.29 -0.32
N ARG A 103 12.90 2.09 -0.88
CA ARG A 103 13.10 0.81 -0.18
C ARG A 103 14.53 0.68 0.37
N ASP A 104 15.52 0.95 -0.46
CA ASP A 104 16.93 0.82 -0.10
C ASP A 104 17.35 1.85 0.97
N ARG A 105 16.56 2.93 1.13
CA ARG A 105 16.64 3.91 2.23
C ARG A 105 15.65 3.64 3.36
N GLU A 106 15.14 2.41 3.46
CA GLU A 106 14.22 1.96 4.52
C GLU A 106 12.96 2.82 4.67
N TRP A 107 12.52 3.44 3.57
CA TRP A 107 11.37 4.34 3.51
C TRP A 107 11.52 5.56 4.43
N MET A 108 12.76 5.97 4.70
CA MET A 108 13.07 7.19 5.45
C MET A 108 12.99 8.41 4.54
N ASN A 109 12.34 9.47 5.03
CA ASN A 109 12.14 10.72 4.29
C ASN A 109 13.45 11.47 4.05
#